data_AF-A6IZG1-F1
#
_entry.id   AF-A6IZG1-F1
#
_cell.length_a   1.000
_cell.length_b   1.000
_cell.length_c   1.000
_cell.angle_alpha   90.00
_cell.angle_beta   90.00
_cell.angle_gamma   90.00
#
_symmetry.space_group_name_H-M   'P 1'
#
loop_
_entity.id
_entity.type
_entity.pdbx_description
1 polymer ?
#
loop_
_entity_poly.entity_id
_entity_poly.type
_entity_poly.pdbx_seq_one_letter_code
_entity_poly.pdbx_strand_id
1 'polypeptide(L)'
;MHLVKSHRLQDGIVNPTIRKDLKTVPKFYCCPIKGCPRGPDRPFSQFSLVKQHFMKMHAEKKHKCSKCSNSYGTEWDLRRHEEDCGKTFQCTCGCPYASRTALQSHIYRTGHEIPAEH
;
A
#
# COMPACT_ATOMS: atom_id res chain seq x y z
N MET A 1 22.97 -35.28 -13.77
CA MET A 1 23.88 -34.52 -12.88
C MET A 1 23.20 -33.21 -12.52
N HIS A 2 22.40 -33.18 -11.45
CA HIS A 2 21.81 -31.93 -10.95
C HIS A 2 22.56 -31.51 -9.69
N LEU A 3 23.31 -30.41 -9.81
CA LEU A 3 24.11 -29.87 -8.72
C LEU A 3 23.21 -29.14 -7.72
N VAL A 4 23.25 -29.69 -6.50
CA VAL A 4 22.73 -29.24 -5.20
C VAL A 4 22.93 -27.74 -4.92
N LYS A 5 22.00 -27.12 -4.16
CA LYS A 5 22.29 -26.38 -2.90
C LYS A 5 21.03 -25.84 -2.21
N SER A 6 20.54 -26.64 -1.27
CA SER A 6 20.06 -26.33 0.09
C SER A 6 19.63 -24.89 0.40
N HIS A 7 18.32 -24.66 0.54
CA HIS A 7 17.79 -23.56 1.34
C HIS A 7 17.97 -23.89 2.83
N ARG A 8 19.00 -23.30 3.47
CA ARG A 8 19.02 -23.15 4.94
C ARG A 8 18.16 -21.94 5.29
N LEU A 9 16.91 -22.19 5.68
CA LEU A 9 16.15 -21.25 6.51
C LEU A 9 16.87 -21.21 7.87
N GLN A 10 17.42 -20.06 8.22
CA GLN A 10 17.77 -19.77 9.61
C GLN A 10 16.68 -18.85 10.15
N ASP A 11 15.85 -19.42 10.99
CA ASP A 11 15.03 -18.71 11.96
C ASP A 11 15.86 -17.65 12.68
N GLY A 12 15.47 -16.39 12.49
CA GLY A 12 16.09 -15.25 13.13
C GLY A 12 15.00 -14.27 13.55
N ILE A 13 14.45 -14.47 14.74
CA ILE A 13 13.71 -13.44 15.46
C ILE A 13 14.68 -12.28 15.70
N VAL A 14 14.49 -11.15 15.03
CA VAL A 14 15.15 -9.90 15.44
C VAL A 14 14.12 -8.77 15.54
N ASN A 15 13.98 -8.32 16.79
CA ASN A 15 13.16 -7.22 17.26
C ASN A 15 13.59 -5.88 16.61
N PRO A 16 12.65 -4.97 16.31
CA PRO A 16 12.93 -3.69 15.69
C PRO A 16 13.40 -2.66 16.72
N THR A 17 14.71 -2.54 16.92
CA THR A 17 15.32 -1.30 17.42
C THR A 17 16.84 -1.39 17.26
N ILE A 18 17.48 -0.23 17.14
CA ILE A 18 18.93 0.05 17.14
C ILE A 18 19.52 0.44 15.77
N ARG A 19 20.19 1.60 15.89
CA ARG A 19 20.69 2.55 14.90
C ARG A 19 22.14 2.23 14.50
N LYS A 20 22.61 3.00 13.51
CA LYS A 20 24.00 3.40 13.21
C LYS A 20 24.82 2.50 12.27
N ASP A 21 25.00 3.05 11.07
CA ASP A 21 26.28 3.22 10.36
C ASP A 21 27.34 2.12 10.55
N LEU A 22 27.43 1.24 9.55
CA LEU A 22 28.58 0.37 9.34
C LEU A 22 28.65 0.05 7.85
N LYS A 23 29.38 0.87 7.05
CA LYS A 23 29.81 0.61 5.65
C LYS A 23 29.06 -0.56 4.98
N THR A 24 27.75 -0.41 4.78
CA THR A 24 26.94 -1.50 4.25
C THR A 24 27.01 -1.41 2.74
N VAL A 25 27.55 -2.46 2.10
CA VAL A 25 27.37 -2.66 0.66
C VAL A 25 25.88 -2.42 0.36
N PRO A 26 25.51 -1.53 -0.58
CA PRO A 26 24.12 -1.19 -0.81
C PRO A 26 23.36 -2.46 -1.16
N LYS A 27 22.55 -2.95 -0.20
CA LYS A 27 21.72 -4.13 -0.39
C LYS A 27 20.51 -3.71 -1.18
N PHE A 28 20.46 -4.17 -2.42
CA PHE A 28 19.35 -4.00 -3.32
C PHE A 28 18.38 -5.18 -3.20
N TYR A 29 17.09 -4.88 -3.15
CA TYR A 29 16.03 -5.86 -3.00
C TYR A 29 15.10 -5.82 -4.22
N CYS A 30 14.77 -6.97 -4.78
CA CYS A 30 13.95 -7.09 -5.99
C CYS A 30 12.62 -7.77 -5.69
N CYS A 31 11.60 -7.51 -6.49
CA CYS A 31 10.37 -8.29 -6.46
C CYS A 31 10.63 -9.72 -6.99
N PRO A 32 10.19 -10.79 -6.29
CA PRO A 32 10.38 -12.17 -6.72
C PRO A 32 9.43 -12.61 -7.86
N ILE A 33 8.43 -11.79 -8.20
CA ILE A 33 7.42 -12.12 -9.21
C ILE A 33 8.00 -11.97 -10.63
N LYS A 34 7.91 -13.05 -11.41
CA LYS A 34 8.33 -13.08 -12.82
C LYS A 34 7.49 -12.09 -13.65
N GLY A 35 8.14 -11.28 -14.47
CA GLY A 35 7.49 -10.24 -15.28
C GLY A 35 7.11 -8.97 -14.52
N CYS A 36 7.43 -8.85 -13.22
CA CYS A 36 7.19 -7.61 -12.49
C CYS A 36 8.20 -6.52 -12.93
N PRO A 37 7.74 -5.28 -13.22
CA PRO A 37 8.62 -4.15 -13.60
C PRO A 37 9.60 -3.72 -12.49
N ARG A 38 9.44 -4.24 -11.26
CA ARG A 38 10.38 -4.04 -10.14
C ARG A 38 11.17 -5.31 -9.82
N GLY A 39 11.51 -6.07 -10.87
CA GLY A 39 12.39 -7.22 -10.83
C GLY A 39 13.89 -6.84 -10.76
N PRO A 40 14.81 -7.69 -11.26
CA PRO A 40 16.26 -7.48 -11.13
C PRO A 40 16.78 -6.23 -11.86
N ASP A 41 16.06 -5.77 -12.89
CA ASP A 41 16.39 -4.56 -13.65
C ASP A 41 16.14 -3.27 -12.85
N ARG A 42 15.21 -3.32 -11.87
CA ARG A 42 14.81 -2.13 -11.10
C ARG A 42 14.63 -2.41 -9.60
N PRO A 43 15.74 -2.62 -8.88
CA PRO A 43 15.71 -2.93 -7.46
C PRO A 43 15.26 -1.77 -6.57
N PHE A 44 14.92 -2.09 -5.33
CA PHE A 44 14.67 -1.17 -4.24
C PHE A 44 15.89 -1.08 -3.32
N SER A 45 16.13 0.09 -2.74
CA SER A 45 17.19 0.31 -1.76
C SER A 45 16.86 -0.24 -0.36
N GLN A 46 15.58 -0.52 -0.10
CA GLN A 46 15.10 -0.95 1.21
C GLN A 46 14.09 -2.09 1.06
N PHE A 47 14.15 -3.06 1.98
CA PHE A 47 13.22 -4.20 2.00
C PHE A 47 11.77 -3.77 2.27
N SER A 48 11.56 -2.72 3.09
CA SER A 48 10.23 -2.14 3.36
C SER A 48 9.51 -1.73 2.08
N LEU A 49 10.23 -1.18 1.10
CA LEU A 49 9.66 -0.79 -0.19
C LEU A 49 9.26 -2.00 -1.04
N VAL A 50 10.02 -3.10 -0.96
CA VAL A 50 9.62 -4.37 -1.60
C VAL A 50 8.36 -4.92 -0.95
N LYS A 51 8.28 -4.91 0.38
CA LYS A 51 7.08 -5.35 1.12
C LYS A 51 5.86 -4.52 0.72
N GLN A 52 5.98 -3.20 0.70
CA GLN A 52 4.89 -2.30 0.27
C GLN A 52 4.49 -2.55 -1.18
N HIS A 53 5.46 -2.66 -2.09
CA HIS A 53 5.21 -2.97 -3.50
C HIS A 53 4.47 -4.29 -3.68
N PHE A 54 4.95 -5.35 -3.00
CA PHE A 54 4.34 -6.67 -3.05
C PHE A 54 2.90 -6.62 -2.55
N MET A 55 2.65 -5.98 -1.40
CA MET A 55 1.28 -5.82 -0.86
C MET A 55 0.36 -5.03 -1.78
N LYS A 56 0.89 -4.07 -2.55
CA LYS A 56 0.10 -3.26 -3.47
C LYS A 56 -0.21 -3.99 -4.78
N MET A 57 0.78 -4.67 -5.35
CA MET A 57 0.75 -5.17 -6.73
C MET A 57 0.52 -6.68 -6.86
N HIS A 58 0.92 -7.46 -5.86
CA HIS A 58 1.00 -8.92 -5.96
C HIS A 58 0.28 -9.66 -4.85
N ALA A 59 0.06 -9.02 -3.69
CA ALA A 59 -0.74 -9.64 -2.65
C ALA A 59 -2.14 -9.90 -3.17
N GLU A 60 -2.57 -11.15 -3.04
CA GLU A 60 -3.93 -11.57 -3.32
C GLU A 60 -4.86 -10.83 -2.36
N LYS A 61 -5.61 -9.88 -2.91
CA LYS A 61 -6.61 -9.14 -2.17
C LYS A 61 -7.91 -9.92 -2.23
N LYS A 62 -8.10 -10.84 -1.29
CA LYS A 62 -9.26 -11.72 -1.22
C LYS A 62 -10.55 -10.99 -0.85
N HIS A 63 -10.44 -9.84 -0.18
CA HIS A 63 -11.57 -9.09 0.34
C HIS A 63 -11.82 -7.86 -0.53
N LYS A 64 -12.79 -7.95 -1.44
CA LYS A 64 -13.18 -6.84 -2.32
C LYS A 64 -14.32 -6.05 -1.70
N CYS A 65 -14.25 -4.73 -1.77
CA CYS A 65 -15.36 -3.88 -1.33
C CYS A 65 -16.52 -3.97 -2.33
N SER A 66 -17.75 -4.04 -1.83
CA SER A 66 -18.96 -4.04 -2.67
C SER A 66 -19.31 -2.64 -3.18
N LYS A 67 -18.90 -1.59 -2.45
CA LYS A 67 -19.20 -0.18 -2.76
C LYS A 67 -18.17 0.49 -3.68
N CYS A 68 -16.98 -0.10 -3.84
CA CYS A 68 -15.94 0.44 -4.71
C CYS A 68 -15.06 -0.66 -5.33
N SER A 69 -14.12 -0.30 -6.21
CA SER A 69 -13.22 -1.26 -6.86
C SER A 69 -11.96 -1.62 -6.04
N ASN A 70 -11.88 -1.19 -4.77
CA ASN A 70 -10.73 -1.51 -3.92
C ASN A 70 -10.82 -2.94 -3.37
N SER A 71 -9.65 -3.52 -3.12
CA SER A 71 -9.51 -4.85 -2.54
C SER A 71 -8.43 -4.85 -1.47
N TYR A 72 -8.64 -5.65 -0.44
CA TYR A 72 -7.89 -5.68 0.80
C TYR A 72 -7.37 -7.09 1.08
N GLY A 73 -6.23 -7.17 1.76
CA GLY A 73 -5.60 -8.44 2.12
C GLY A 73 -6.22 -9.10 3.34
N THR A 74 -6.92 -8.35 4.20
CA THR A 74 -7.59 -8.84 5.40
C THR A 74 -9.03 -8.37 5.45
N GLU A 75 -9.89 -9.15 6.11
CA GLU A 75 -11.29 -8.78 6.36
C GLU A 75 -11.40 -7.54 7.26
N TRP A 76 -10.51 -7.40 8.25
CA TRP A 76 -10.48 -6.22 9.13
C TRP A 76 -10.25 -4.92 8.36
N ASP A 77 -9.27 -4.92 7.44
CA ASP A 77 -9.00 -3.76 6.59
C ASP A 77 -10.17 -3.46 5.66
N LEU A 78 -10.85 -4.49 5.15
CA LEU A 78 -12.07 -4.30 4.37
C LEU A 78 -13.18 -3.69 5.24
N ARG A 79 -13.48 -4.26 6.41
CA ARG A 79 -14.55 -3.74 7.30
C ARG A 79 -14.31 -2.29 7.66
N ARG A 80 -13.09 -1.94 8.09
CA ARG A 80 -12.71 -0.56 8.40
C ARG A 80 -12.88 0.36 7.20
N HIS A 81 -12.57 -0.13 6.00
CA HIS A 81 -12.81 0.62 4.79
C HIS A 81 -14.31 0.80 4.51
N GLU A 82 -15.12 -0.25 4.66
CA GLU A 82 -16.56 -0.23 4.38
C GLU A 82 -17.36 0.73 5.26
N GLU A 83 -16.86 1.02 6.48
CA GLU A 83 -17.43 2.03 7.39
C GLU A 83 -17.39 3.46 6.80
N ASP A 84 -16.37 3.77 6.00
CA ASP A 84 -16.23 5.08 5.36
C ASP A 84 -16.50 5.04 3.84
N CYS A 85 -16.41 3.86 3.23
CA CYS A 85 -16.59 3.69 1.80
C CYS A 85 -18.05 3.87 1.38
N GLY A 86 -18.24 4.57 0.26
CA GLY A 86 -19.54 4.90 -0.31
C GLY A 86 -20.15 6.21 0.19
N LYS A 87 -19.46 6.91 1.10
CA LYS A 87 -19.84 8.29 1.45
C LYS A 87 -19.51 9.21 0.27
N THR A 88 -20.54 9.81 -0.30
CA THR A 88 -20.40 10.89 -1.29
C THR A 88 -20.32 12.21 -0.55
N PHE A 89 -19.26 12.97 -0.82
CA PHE A 89 -19.05 14.27 -0.23
C PHE A 89 -19.44 15.33 -1.25
N GLN A 90 -20.47 16.11 -0.97
CA GLN A 90 -20.89 17.18 -1.86
C GLN A 90 -20.28 18.50 -1.40
N CYS A 91 -19.89 19.36 -2.32
CA CYS A 91 -19.54 20.75 -1.99
C CYS A 91 -20.81 21.62 -1.98
N THR A 92 -20.78 22.76 -1.30
CA THR A 92 -21.85 23.77 -1.35
C THR A 92 -22.16 24.26 -2.77
N CYS A 93 -21.23 24.11 -3.72
CA CYS A 93 -21.47 24.38 -5.14
C CYS A 93 -22.19 23.26 -5.90
N GLY A 94 -22.61 22.19 -5.20
CA GLY A 94 -23.33 21.06 -5.79
C GLY A 94 -22.45 19.95 -6.38
N CYS A 95 -21.14 20.14 -6.50
CA CYS A 95 -20.23 19.13 -7.06
C CYS A 95 -20.06 17.92 -6.12
N PRO A 96 -20.31 16.69 -6.59
CA PRO A 96 -20.09 15.48 -5.80
C PRO A 96 -18.64 14.99 -5.88
N TYR A 97 -18.13 14.45 -4.79
CA TYR A 97 -16.79 13.88 -4.67
C TYR A 97 -16.83 12.50 -4.02
N ALA A 98 -15.98 11.59 -4.52
CA ALA A 98 -15.89 10.21 -4.04
C ALA A 98 -15.08 10.07 -2.73
N SER A 99 -14.40 11.12 -2.27
CA SER A 99 -13.62 11.08 -1.03
C SER A 99 -13.55 12.44 -0.35
N ARG A 100 -13.43 12.44 0.98
CA ARG A 100 -13.28 13.67 1.79
C ARG A 100 -12.05 14.46 1.40
N THR A 101 -10.93 13.80 1.10
CA THR A 101 -9.68 14.45 0.67
C THR A 101 -9.83 15.18 -0.66
N ALA A 102 -10.60 14.61 -1.61
CA ALA A 102 -10.89 15.26 -2.89
C ALA A 102 -11.75 16.52 -2.69
N LEU A 103 -12.79 16.43 -1.85
CA LEU A 103 -13.61 17.59 -1.48
C LEU A 103 -12.77 18.67 -0.78
N GLN A 104 -11.92 18.30 0.19
CA GLN A 104 -11.03 19.24 0.88
C GLN A 104 -10.08 19.95 -0.08
N SER A 105 -9.53 19.23 -1.06
CA SER A 105 -8.64 19.83 -2.07
C SER A 105 -9.39 20.81 -2.98
N HIS A 106 -10.64 20.53 -3.33
CA HIS A 106 -11.51 21.43 -4.07
C HIS A 106 -11.80 22.70 -3.27
N ILE A 107 -12.23 22.54 -2.02
CA ILE A 107 -12.52 23.65 -1.10
C ILE A 107 -11.31 24.54 -0.90
N TYR A 108 -10.13 23.95 -0.66
CA TYR A 108 -8.90 24.71 -0.50
C TYR A 108 -8.56 25.58 -1.73
N ARG A 109 -8.89 25.11 -2.94
CA ARG A 109 -8.60 25.82 -4.19
C ARG A 109 -9.68 26.84 -4.57
N THR A 110 -10.93 26.59 -4.19
CA THR A 110 -12.09 27.40 -4.60
C THR A 110 -12.61 28.31 -3.51
N GLY A 111 -12.18 28.13 -2.26
CA GLY A 111 -12.67 28.88 -1.11
C GLY A 111 -14.09 28.52 -0.69
N HIS A 112 -14.68 27.44 -1.21
CA HIS A 112 -16.01 26.98 -0.81
C HIS A 112 -15.98 26.34 0.58
N GLU A 113 -17.11 26.33 1.29
CA GLU A 113 -17.18 25.78 2.64
C GLU A 113 -17.37 24.26 2.64
N ILE A 114 -16.86 23.58 3.68
CA ILE A 114 -17.16 22.17 3.92
C ILE A 114 -18.59 22.12 4.45
N PRO A 115 -19.57 21.52 3.73
CA PRO A 115 -20.87 21.32 4.33
C PRO A 115 -20.71 20.45 5.57
N ALA A 116 -21.20 20.95 6.70
CA ALA A 116 -21.48 20.11 7.85
C ALA A 116 -22.54 19.09 7.45
N GLU A 117 -22.51 17.90 8.04
CA GLU A 117 -23.47 16.80 7.89
C GLU A 117 -23.11 15.80 6.75
N HIS A 118 -23.09 14.48 6.97
CA HIS A 118 -23.76 13.63 7.96
C HIS A 118 -22.85 12.44 8.38
#